data_AF-A0A7C2C1N1-F1
#
_entry.id   AF-A0A7C2C1N1-F1
#
_cell.length_a   1.000
_cell.length_b   1.000
_cell.length_c   1.000
_cell.angle_alpha   90.00
_cell.angle_beta   90.00
_cell.angle_gamma   90.00
#
_symmetry.space_group_name_H-M   'P 1'
#
loop_
_entity.id
_entity.type
_entity.pdbx_description
1 polymer ?
#
loop_
_entity_poly.entity_id
_entity_poly.type
_entity_poly.pdbx_seq_one_letter_code
_entity_poly.pdbx_strand_id
1 'polypeptide(L)'
;MRRPWLLWLLSLALAQAPKPLQVGALQGEALYPGGSGVSYGEARLVAQGLGLSLWQGEGAVALGLGSRQRTFPIVKEEARAAQTGAAWQRGDKVYVPLRPLAEALGLEYRAEVGVRLTLPWARLLQVERAPDRLRLRFSREVNAVVQAGGVLFPLAQGEEPG
;
A
#
# COMPACT_ATOMS: atom_id res chain seq x y z
N MET A 1 24.22 -17.44 38.78
CA MET A 1 24.58 -16.32 37.89
C MET A 1 23.46 -16.14 36.87
N ARG A 2 22.52 -15.22 37.12
CA ARG A 2 21.40 -14.94 36.21
C ARG A 2 21.96 -14.23 34.98
N ARG A 3 21.68 -14.74 33.77
CA ARG A 3 22.19 -14.19 32.50
C ARG A 3 21.29 -13.03 32.03
N PRO A 4 21.63 -11.74 32.28
CA PRO A 4 20.83 -10.61 31.84
C PRO A 4 20.79 -10.46 30.31
N TRP A 5 21.70 -11.12 29.58
CA TRP A 5 21.73 -11.12 28.11
C TRP A 5 20.48 -11.78 27.50
N LEU A 6 19.93 -12.86 28.09
CA LEU A 6 18.74 -13.51 27.53
C LEU A 6 17.51 -12.58 27.48
N LEU A 7 17.39 -11.64 28.43
CA LEU A 7 16.28 -10.67 28.45
C LEU A 7 16.40 -9.63 27.32
N TRP A 8 17.62 -9.28 26.91
CA TRP A 8 17.87 -8.36 25.78
C TRP A 8 17.64 -9.00 24.40
N LEU A 9 17.90 -10.30 24.26
CA LEU A 9 17.60 -11.03 23.02
C LEU A 9 16.09 -11.26 22.84
N LEU A 10 15.36 -11.47 23.94
CA LEU A 10 13.90 -11.65 23.92
C LEU A 10 13.14 -10.36 23.56
N SER A 11 13.64 -9.18 23.96
CA SER A 11 13.02 -7.89 23.61
C SER A 11 13.21 -7.52 22.13
N LEU A 12 14.34 -7.89 21.52
CA LEU A 12 14.57 -7.70 20.09
C LEU A 12 13.69 -8.60 19.21
N ALA A 13 13.43 -9.84 19.64
CA ALA A 13 12.57 -10.77 18.91
C ALA A 13 11.08 -10.34 18.94
N LEU A 14 10.60 -9.77 20.05
CA LEU A 14 9.22 -9.30 20.19
C LEU A 14 8.92 -8.03 19.36
N ALA A 15 9.94 -7.21 19.08
CA ALA A 15 9.78 -6.04 18.22
C ALA A 15 9.62 -6.39 16.72
N GLN A 16 9.99 -7.61 16.33
CA GLN A 16 9.96 -8.10 14.95
C GLN A 16 8.74 -8.99 14.64
N ALA A 17 7.85 -9.19 15.62
CA ALA A 17 6.64 -9.96 15.41
C ALA A 17 5.73 -9.28 14.36
N PRO A 18 5.12 -10.06 13.44
CA PRO A 18 4.09 -9.54 12.54
C PRO A 18 2.98 -8.85 13.34
N LYS A 19 2.57 -7.65 12.89
CA LYS A 19 1.43 -6.93 13.47
C LYS A 19 0.25 -6.93 12.51
N PRO A 20 -1.00 -6.79 12.99
CA PRO A 20 -2.15 -6.66 12.12
C PRO A 20 -1.98 -5.49 11.13
N LEU A 21 -2.26 -5.75 9.86
CA LEU A 21 -2.32 -4.76 8.79
C LEU A 21 -3.74 -4.70 8.24
N GLN A 22 -4.38 -3.54 8.32
CA GLN A 22 -5.65 -3.26 7.67
C GLN A 22 -5.41 -2.40 6.43
N VAL A 23 -5.90 -2.84 5.28
CA VAL A 23 -5.77 -2.12 4.00
C VAL A 23 -7.14 -1.98 3.36
N GLY A 24 -7.77 -0.81 3.54
CA GLY A 24 -9.19 -0.65 3.23
C GLY A 24 -10.04 -1.67 4.00
N ALA A 25 -10.76 -2.53 3.28
CA ALA A 25 -11.56 -3.62 3.85
C ALA A 25 -10.75 -4.93 4.07
N LEU A 26 -9.54 -5.03 3.55
CA LEU A 26 -8.72 -6.24 3.63
C LEU A 26 -7.86 -6.26 4.89
N GLN A 27 -7.55 -7.46 5.35
CA GLN A 27 -6.67 -7.71 6.50
C GLN A 27 -5.47 -8.55 6.07
N GLY A 28 -4.33 -8.33 6.71
CA GLY A 28 -3.12 -9.11 6.55
C GLY A 28 -2.12 -8.77 7.65
N GLU A 29 -0.84 -8.89 7.33
CA GLU A 29 0.25 -8.71 8.29
C GLU A 29 1.23 -7.62 7.83
N ALA A 30 1.59 -6.76 8.77
CA ALA A 30 2.70 -5.83 8.66
C ALA A 30 3.96 -6.46 9.25
N LEU A 31 5.02 -6.52 8.44
CA LEU A 31 6.34 -6.99 8.85
C LEU A 31 7.26 -5.81 9.15
N TYR A 32 8.26 -6.04 10.00
CA TYR A 32 9.21 -5.01 10.45
C TYR A 32 10.64 -5.48 10.18
N PRO A 33 11.07 -5.50 8.90
CA PRO A 33 12.35 -6.05 8.51
C PRO A 33 13.50 -5.30 9.21
N GLY A 34 14.47 -6.05 9.73
CA GLY A 34 15.66 -5.51 10.38
C GLY A 34 15.41 -4.65 11.63
N GLY A 35 14.19 -4.66 12.19
CA GLY A 35 13.85 -3.87 13.36
C GLY A 35 13.92 -2.35 13.17
N SER A 36 13.92 -1.86 11.93
CA SER A 36 14.10 -0.42 11.60
C SER A 36 12.90 0.48 11.97
N GLY A 37 11.84 -0.10 12.51
CA GLY A 37 10.59 0.60 12.81
C GLY A 37 9.72 0.91 11.58
N VAL A 38 10.21 0.58 10.37
CA VAL A 38 9.44 0.74 9.13
C VAL A 38 8.55 -0.49 8.93
N SER A 39 7.25 -0.26 8.76
CA SER A 39 6.27 -1.30 8.48
C SER A 39 6.22 -1.63 6.99
N TYR A 40 6.14 -2.92 6.69
CA TYR A 40 6.08 -3.47 5.35
C TYR A 40 4.80 -4.28 5.18
N GLY A 41 4.09 -4.10 4.07
CA GLY A 41 2.90 -4.88 3.73
C GLY A 41 3.04 -5.56 2.38
N GLU A 42 2.35 -6.67 2.18
CA GLU A 42 2.35 -7.40 0.91
C GLU A 42 1.79 -6.50 -0.21
N ALA A 43 2.56 -6.30 -1.29
CA ALA A 43 2.22 -5.38 -2.37
C ALA A 43 0.87 -5.68 -3.02
N ARG A 44 0.56 -6.97 -3.22
CA ARG A 44 -0.71 -7.43 -3.81
C ARG A 44 -1.90 -7.12 -2.90
N LEU A 45 -1.78 -7.41 -1.60
CA LEU A 45 -2.80 -7.08 -0.61
C LEU A 45 -3.06 -5.57 -0.59
N VAL A 46 -2.00 -4.75 -0.58
CA VAL A 46 -2.11 -3.30 -0.54
C VAL A 46 -2.78 -2.76 -1.81
N ALA A 47 -2.38 -3.27 -2.97
CA ALA A 47 -2.96 -2.87 -4.23
C ALA A 47 -4.46 -3.22 -4.33
N GLN A 48 -4.83 -4.44 -3.96
CA GLN A 48 -6.22 -4.88 -3.97
C GLN A 48 -7.08 -4.12 -2.97
N GLY A 49 -6.60 -3.94 -1.73
CA GLY A 49 -7.37 -3.30 -0.66
C GLY A 49 -7.66 -1.82 -0.90
N LEU A 50 -6.85 -1.15 -1.72
CA LEU A 50 -6.98 0.29 -2.01
C LEU A 50 -7.25 0.58 -3.50
N GLY A 51 -7.50 -0.45 -4.31
CA GLY A 51 -7.71 -0.29 -5.76
C GLY A 51 -6.54 0.38 -6.48
N LEU A 52 -5.30 0.12 -6.04
CA LEU A 52 -4.09 0.66 -6.67
C LEU A 52 -3.73 -0.16 -7.92
N SER A 53 -3.09 0.49 -8.89
CA SER A 53 -2.41 -0.24 -9.96
C SER A 53 -1.18 -0.93 -9.36
N LEU A 54 -0.89 -2.14 -9.82
CA LEU A 54 0.29 -2.91 -9.41
C LEU A 54 1.04 -3.33 -10.66
N TRP A 55 2.31 -2.95 -10.74
CA TRP A 55 3.26 -3.50 -11.69
C TRP A 55 4.38 -4.19 -10.92
N GLN A 56 4.74 -5.41 -11.31
CA GLN A 56 5.82 -6.17 -10.70
C GLN A 56 6.67 -6.78 -11.81
N GLY A 57 7.90 -6.30 -11.93
CA GLY A 57 8.92 -6.85 -12.82
C GLY A 57 9.99 -7.63 -12.05
N GLU A 58 11.04 -8.06 -12.74
CA GLU A 58 12.11 -8.88 -12.15
C GLU A 58 12.93 -8.16 -11.06
N GLY A 59 13.08 -6.84 -11.15
CA GLY A 59 13.92 -6.04 -10.25
C GLY A 59 13.21 -4.94 -9.48
N ALA A 60 11.92 -4.73 -9.71
CA ALA A 60 11.17 -3.63 -9.10
C ALA A 60 9.67 -3.93 -9.02
N VAL A 61 9.03 -3.31 -8.03
CA VAL A 61 7.57 -3.25 -7.89
C VAL A 61 7.14 -1.80 -7.86
N ALA A 62 6.04 -1.48 -8.54
CA ALA A 62 5.44 -0.16 -8.52
C ALA A 62 3.96 -0.23 -8.18
N LEU A 63 3.51 0.70 -7.33
CA LEU A 63 2.11 0.91 -7.00
C LEU A 63 1.68 2.31 -7.42
N GLY A 64 0.47 2.45 -7.94
CA GLY A 64 -0.03 3.73 -8.46
C GLY A 64 -1.49 4.03 -8.14
N LEU A 65 -1.78 5.33 -8.06
CA LEU A 65 -3.10 5.92 -7.91
C LEU A 65 -3.24 7.11 -8.85
N GLY A 66 -3.97 6.91 -9.96
CA GLY A 66 -4.10 7.91 -11.02
C GLY A 66 -2.74 8.28 -11.59
N SER A 67 -2.39 9.56 -11.52
CA SER A 67 -1.09 10.11 -11.96
C SER A 67 0.04 9.89 -10.95
N ARG A 68 -0.24 9.47 -9.71
CA ARG A 68 0.77 9.24 -8.68
C ARG A 68 1.28 7.82 -8.75
N GLN A 69 2.60 7.65 -8.70
CA GLN A 69 3.23 6.33 -8.70
C GLN A 69 4.41 6.30 -7.75
N ARG A 70 4.62 5.16 -7.10
CA ARG A 70 5.82 4.87 -6.32
C ARG A 70 6.42 3.54 -6.75
N THR A 71 7.69 3.58 -7.14
CA THR A 71 8.49 2.41 -7.51
C THR A 71 9.49 2.10 -6.40
N PHE A 72 9.65 0.82 -6.10
CA PHE A 72 10.62 0.30 -5.16
C PHE A 72 11.47 -0.78 -5.85
N PRO A 73 12.81 -0.67 -5.81
CA PRO A 73 13.67 -1.78 -6.24
C PRO A 73 13.41 -3.00 -5.33
N ILE A 74 13.47 -4.21 -5.88
CA ILE A 74 13.27 -5.45 -5.12
C ILE A 74 14.63 -5.99 -4.68
N VAL A 75 14.74 -6.31 -3.39
CA VAL A 75 15.89 -7.01 -2.81
C VAL A 75 15.42 -8.25 -2.06
N LYS A 76 16.30 -9.26 -1.99
CA LYS A 76 16.02 -10.52 -1.25
C LYS A 76 16.49 -10.46 0.20
N GLU A 77 17.51 -9.65 0.48
CA GLU A 77 18.08 -9.46 1.82
C GLU A 77 17.20 -8.53 2.66
N GLU A 78 16.67 -9.05 3.77
CA GLU A 78 15.80 -8.31 4.69
C GLU A 78 16.48 -7.04 5.24
N ALA A 79 17.73 -7.17 5.72
CA ALA A 79 18.48 -6.06 6.28
C ALA A 79 18.72 -4.95 5.24
N ARG A 80 18.94 -5.33 3.97
CA ARG A 80 19.12 -4.36 2.88
C ARG A 80 17.83 -3.63 2.56
N ALA A 81 16.69 -4.33 2.55
CA ALA A 81 15.39 -3.70 2.39
C ALA A 81 15.15 -2.66 3.50
N ALA A 82 15.38 -3.05 4.76
CA ALA A 82 15.22 -2.20 5.92
C ALA A 82 16.09 -0.92 5.86
N GLN A 83 17.35 -1.04 5.43
CA GLN A 83 18.29 0.08 5.36
C GLN A 83 18.00 1.03 4.19
N THR A 84 17.56 0.51 3.05
CA THR A 84 17.41 1.30 1.82
C THR A 84 15.98 1.74 1.54
N GLY A 85 14.99 1.20 2.25
CA GLY A 85 13.57 1.38 1.93
C GLY A 85 13.18 0.73 0.61
N ALA A 86 13.92 -0.29 0.17
CA ALA A 86 13.59 -1.10 -0.99
C ALA A 86 12.42 -2.06 -0.69
N ALA A 87 11.77 -2.57 -1.73
CA ALA A 87 10.83 -3.67 -1.56
C ALA A 87 11.58 -4.96 -1.21
N TRP A 88 10.97 -5.79 -0.37
CA TRP A 88 11.55 -7.03 0.10
C TRP A 88 10.83 -8.23 -0.51
N GLN A 89 11.57 -9.05 -1.26
CA GLN A 89 11.07 -10.33 -1.73
C GLN A 89 11.28 -11.41 -0.67
N ARG A 90 10.19 -12.03 -0.24
CA ARG A 90 10.19 -13.15 0.71
C ARG A 90 9.34 -14.28 0.14
N GLY A 91 10.00 -15.33 -0.34
CA GLY A 91 9.33 -16.40 -1.08
C GLY A 91 8.75 -15.88 -2.40
N ASP A 92 7.47 -16.17 -2.62
CA ASP A 92 6.67 -15.73 -3.77
C ASP A 92 6.07 -14.31 -3.60
N LYS A 93 6.20 -13.74 -2.40
CA LYS A 93 5.61 -12.45 -2.04
C LYS A 93 6.62 -11.32 -2.10
N VAL A 94 6.13 -10.14 -2.46
CA VAL A 94 6.88 -8.88 -2.40
C VAL A 94 6.21 -7.95 -1.40
N TYR A 95 7.00 -7.45 -0.47
CA TYR A 95 6.56 -6.53 0.58
C TYR A 95 7.12 -5.13 0.31
N VAL A 96 6.30 -4.11 0.51
CA VAL A 96 6.67 -2.70 0.26
C VAL A 96 6.59 -1.87 1.54
N PRO A 97 7.47 -0.86 1.71
CA PRO A 97 7.44 -0.01 2.89
C PRO A 97 6.18 0.88 2.86
N LEU A 98 5.35 0.76 3.89
CA LEU A 98 3.99 1.29 3.90
C LEU A 98 3.94 2.81 4.07
N ARG A 99 4.75 3.38 4.96
CA ARG A 99 4.79 4.83 5.17
C ARG A 99 5.29 5.59 3.93
N PRO A 100 6.44 5.24 3.31
CA PRO A 100 6.87 5.88 2.07
C PRO A 100 5.86 5.74 0.92
N LEU A 101 5.17 4.58 0.83
CA LEU A 101 4.11 4.38 -0.14
C LEU A 101 2.93 5.33 0.12
N ALA A 102 2.48 5.44 1.38
CA ALA A 102 1.38 6.30 1.77
C ALA A 102 1.67 7.77 1.47
N GLU A 103 2.88 8.24 1.80
CA GLU A 103 3.32 9.61 1.49
C GLU A 103 3.31 9.88 -0.03
N ALA A 104 3.84 8.96 -0.83
CA ALA A 104 3.91 9.12 -2.28
C ALA A 104 2.54 9.13 -2.98
N LEU A 105 1.59 8.32 -2.49
CA LEU A 105 0.27 8.20 -3.10
C LEU A 105 -0.80 9.09 -2.43
N GLY A 106 -0.49 9.72 -1.30
CA GLY A 106 -1.46 10.48 -0.51
C GLY A 106 -2.48 9.60 0.22
N LEU A 107 -2.03 8.44 0.72
CA LEU A 107 -2.86 7.53 1.52
C LEU A 107 -2.83 7.97 2.99
N GLU A 108 -3.87 7.63 3.73
CA GLU A 108 -3.88 7.80 5.16
C GLU A 108 -3.16 6.62 5.83
N TYR A 109 -2.09 6.92 6.58
CA TYR A 109 -1.31 5.93 7.32
C TYR A 109 -1.48 6.15 8.82
N ARG A 110 -1.92 5.11 9.55
CA ARG A 110 -1.96 5.09 11.02
C ARG A 110 -1.20 3.91 11.57
N ALA A 111 -0.29 4.16 12.50
CA ALA A 111 0.42 3.15 13.27
C ALA A 111 -0.05 3.20 14.73
N GLU A 112 -0.89 2.25 15.11
CA GLU A 112 -1.46 2.10 16.46
C GLU A 112 -1.04 0.73 17.02
N VAL A 113 -1.99 -0.13 17.43
CA VAL A 113 -1.72 -1.54 17.80
C VAL A 113 -1.21 -2.34 16.59
N GLY A 114 -1.62 -1.95 15.38
CA GLY A 114 -1.13 -2.45 14.10
C GLY A 114 -0.95 -1.29 13.12
N VAL A 115 -1.05 -1.58 11.82
CA VAL A 115 -0.98 -0.57 10.77
C VAL A 115 -2.30 -0.52 10.01
N ARG A 116 -2.83 0.68 9.79
CA ARG A 116 -4.00 0.92 8.94
C ARG A 116 -3.60 1.82 7.77
N LEU A 117 -3.86 1.35 6.55
CA LEU A 117 -3.84 2.16 5.35
C LEU A 117 -5.26 2.34 4.83
N THR A 118 -5.66 3.59 4.65
CA THR A 118 -6.96 3.95 4.09
C THR A 118 -6.80 4.89 2.91
N LEU A 119 -7.74 4.77 1.98
CA LEU A 119 -7.91 5.70 0.87
C LEU A 119 -9.36 6.20 0.94
N PRO A 120 -9.60 7.50 1.22
CA PRO A 120 -10.94 8.05 1.25
C PRO A 120 -11.69 7.80 -0.05
N TRP A 121 -13.02 7.69 -0.04
CA TRP A 121 -13.77 7.56 -1.30
C TRP A 121 -13.59 8.81 -2.17
N ALA A 122 -13.35 8.62 -3.46
CA ALA A 122 -13.33 9.72 -4.42
C ALA A 122 -14.76 10.10 -4.79
N ARG A 123 -15.13 11.38 -4.63
CA ARG A 123 -16.46 11.86 -5.06
C ARG A 123 -16.39 12.34 -6.50
N LEU A 124 -17.35 11.95 -7.32
CA LEU A 124 -17.56 12.56 -8.63
C LEU A 124 -18.08 13.98 -8.43
N LEU A 125 -17.32 14.97 -8.89
CA LEU A 125 -17.62 16.39 -8.71
C LEU A 125 -18.29 17.00 -9.95
N GLN A 126 -17.97 16.48 -11.13
CA GLN A 126 -18.46 17.03 -12.39
C GLN A 126 -18.40 15.99 -13.50
N VAL A 127 -19.40 16.05 -14.38
CA VAL A 127 -19.47 15.28 -15.63
C VAL A 127 -19.64 16.26 -16.80
N GLU A 128 -18.67 16.31 -17.70
CA GLU A 128 -18.79 17.04 -18.97
C GLU A 128 -18.95 16.03 -20.11
N ARG A 129 -20.04 16.15 -20.87
CA ARG A 129 -20.34 15.30 -22.02
C ARG A 129 -20.15 16.09 -23.31
N ALA A 130 -19.31 15.57 -24.20
CA ALA A 130 -19.15 16.00 -25.57
C ALA A 130 -19.46 14.81 -26.52
N PRO A 131 -19.72 15.05 -27.82
CA PRO A 131 -20.16 14.01 -28.76
C PRO A 131 -19.27 12.75 -28.79
N ASP A 132 -17.97 12.90 -28.54
CA ASP A 132 -16.94 11.85 -28.62
C ASP A 132 -16.15 11.68 -27.31
N ARG A 133 -16.49 12.45 -26.26
CA ARG A 133 -15.67 12.53 -25.04
C ARG A 133 -16.50 12.71 -23.79
N LEU A 134 -16.16 11.92 -22.78
CA LEU A 134 -16.63 12.08 -21.41
C LEU A 134 -15.46 12.57 -20.56
N ARG A 135 -15.62 13.70 -19.86
CA ARG A 135 -14.67 14.14 -18.84
C ARG A 135 -15.33 14.04 -17.47
N LEU A 136 -14.69 13.28 -16.58
CA LEU A 136 -15.10 13.09 -15.20
C LEU A 136 -14.08 13.76 -14.30
N ARG A 137 -14.56 14.62 -13.39
CA ARG A 137 -13.70 15.27 -12.40
C ARG A 137 -13.99 14.66 -11.03
N PHE A 138 -12.97 14.11 -10.39
CA PHE A 138 -13.08 13.53 -9.05
C PHE A 138 -12.42 14.43 -8.00
N SER A 139 -12.79 14.24 -6.73
CA SER A 139 -12.21 14.96 -5.59
C SER A 139 -10.76 14.57 -5.27
N ARG A 140 -10.26 13.47 -5.86
CA ARG A 140 -8.88 13.01 -5.77
C ARG A 140 -8.53 12.16 -6.99
N GLU A 141 -7.25 11.78 -7.10
CA GLU A 141 -6.77 10.79 -8.07
C GLU A 141 -7.55 9.46 -7.95
N VAL A 142 -7.88 8.86 -9.08
CA VAL A 142 -8.57 7.56 -9.17
C VAL A 142 -7.89 6.69 -10.22
N ASN A 143 -7.94 5.38 -10.02
CA ASN A 143 -7.63 4.44 -11.08
C ASN A 143 -8.89 4.14 -11.89
N ALA A 144 -8.70 3.73 -13.13
CA ALA A 144 -9.76 3.34 -14.05
C ALA A 144 -9.49 1.91 -14.54
N VAL A 145 -10.53 1.09 -14.53
CA VAL A 145 -10.49 -0.29 -15.05
C VAL A 145 -11.49 -0.37 -16.19
N VAL A 146 -10.98 -0.59 -17.40
CA VAL A 146 -11.83 -0.81 -18.57
C VAL A 146 -12.42 -2.22 -18.49
N GLN A 147 -13.74 -2.32 -18.60
CA GLN A 147 -14.48 -3.57 -18.61
C GLN A 147 -15.37 -3.64 -19.86
N ALA A 148 -15.88 -4.84 -20.17
CA ALA A 148 -16.86 -5.00 -21.22
C ALA A 148 -18.11 -4.16 -20.87
N GLY A 149 -18.37 -3.11 -21.65
CA GLY A 149 -19.51 -2.22 -21.46
C GLY A 149 -19.26 -0.95 -20.63
N GLY A 150 -18.02 -0.67 -20.18
CA GLY A 150 -17.75 0.60 -19.50
C GLY A 150 -16.39 0.73 -18.82
N VAL A 151 -16.28 1.75 -17.97
CA VAL A 151 -15.10 2.03 -17.16
C VAL A 151 -15.50 2.09 -15.70
N LEU A 152 -14.84 1.29 -14.87
CA LEU A 152 -15.05 1.27 -13.43
C LEU A 152 -13.94 2.08 -12.74
N PHE A 153 -14.33 2.89 -11.75
CA PHE A 153 -13.41 3.67 -10.92
C PHE A 153 -13.44 3.10 -9.49
N PRO A 154 -12.47 2.25 -9.09
CA PRO A 154 -12.47 1.65 -7.76
C PRO A 154 -12.44 2.71 -6.66
N LEU A 155 -13.21 2.50 -5.59
CA LEU A 155 -13.32 3.42 -4.46
C LEU A 155 -13.73 4.84 -4.86
N ALA A 156 -14.52 4.97 -5.93
CA ALA A 156 -15.20 6.20 -6.30
C ALA A 156 -16.71 6.07 -6.07
N GLN A 157 -17.31 7.16 -5.60
CA GLN A 157 -18.74 7.33 -5.44
C GLN A 157 -19.26 8.16 -6.62
N GLY A 158 -20.36 7.70 -7.25
CA GLY A 158 -21.06 8.46 -8.28
C GLY A 158 -21.74 9.72 -7.70
N GLU A 159 -22.48 10.43 -8.55
CA GLU A 159 -23.39 11.48 -8.07
C GLU A 159 -24.39 10.83 -7.10
N GLU A 160 -24.52 11.40 -5.89
CA GLU A 160 -25.67 11.04 -5.06
C GLU A 160 -26.95 11.46 -5.80
N PRO A 161 -28.03 10.66 -5.76
CA PRO A 161 -29.32 11.15 -6.21
C PRO A 161 -29.67 12.35 -5.33
N GLY A 162 -29.68 13.54 -5.92
CA GLY A 162 -30.26 14.73 -5.33
C GLY A 162 -31.78 14.64 -5.24
#